data_AF-A0A521H339-F1
#
_entry.id   AF-A0A521H339-F1
#
_cell.length_a   1.000
_cell.length_b   1.000
_cell.length_c   1.000
_cell.angle_alpha   90.00
_cell.angle_beta   90.00
_cell.angle_gamma   90.00
#
_symmetry.space_group_name_H-M   'P 1'
#
loop_
_entity.id
_entity.type
_entity.pdbx_description
1 polymer ?
#
loop_
_entity_poly.entity_id
_entity_poly.type
_entity_poly.pdbx_seq_one_letter_code
_entity_poly.pdbx_strand_id
1 'polypeptide(L)'
;MKPETQKQIAATLKAFKPIEAYIAQKKKIAAAFDALEEKVARTGAEHKSFLQKAGALEAKRLLGEASDADAQVLDTDLIAVRDQQDRLSAARQALELQQAELDHRVKPLYEAAGQAIGDLRRVIEADLDQEMRQAASMLTSIVSRLYAFRHATGIGLPSREIMDMKIPSVVDGSNLFQEPARFHPRNDSVIEAAWEKDKDAKALHDSLQAFGLAYSILHRDERRVDSEERRTERDTEQPRATNDAV
;
A
#
# COMPACT_ATOMS: atom_id res chain seq x y z
N MET A 1 -3.00 15.59 3.80
CA MET A 1 -3.92 14.53 3.35
C MET A 1 -5.10 15.19 2.66
N LYS A 2 -5.42 14.82 1.42
CA LYS A 2 -6.45 15.53 0.65
C LYS A 2 -7.86 15.20 1.17
N PRO A 3 -8.84 16.11 1.03
CA PRO A 3 -10.20 15.92 1.53
C PRO A 3 -10.88 14.65 1.02
N GLU A 4 -10.60 14.26 -0.23
CA GLU A 4 -11.17 13.06 -0.85
C GLU A 4 -10.66 11.76 -0.19
N THR A 5 -9.36 11.67 0.09
CA THR A 5 -8.78 10.56 0.86
C THR A 5 -9.37 10.45 2.25
N GLN A 6 -9.53 11.57 2.97
CA GLN A 6 -10.16 11.56 4.30
C GLN A 6 -11.61 11.05 4.26
N LYS A 7 -12.38 11.49 3.26
CA LYS A 7 -13.75 11.03 3.04
C LYS A 7 -13.80 9.53 2.75
N GLN A 8 -12.88 9.03 1.94
CA GLN A 8 -12.83 7.61 1.60
C GLN A 8 -12.40 6.75 2.81
N ILE A 9 -11.44 7.21 3.62
CA ILE A 9 -11.07 6.54 4.89
C ILE A 9 -12.31 6.42 5.79
N ALA A 10 -13.07 7.49 5.97
CA ALA A 10 -14.28 7.46 6.80
C ALA A 10 -15.35 6.50 6.25
N ALA A 11 -15.52 6.46 4.92
CA ALA A 11 -16.44 5.52 4.26
C ALA A 11 -16.00 4.06 4.46
N THR A 12 -14.70 3.76 4.30
CA THR A 12 -14.14 2.43 4.54
C THR A 12 -14.30 2.02 6.00
N LEU A 13 -13.98 2.88 6.97
CA LEU A 13 -14.20 2.59 8.39
C LEU A 13 -15.68 2.30 8.70
N LYS A 14 -16.61 3.03 8.07
CA LYS A 14 -18.04 2.78 8.21
C LYS A 14 -18.44 1.40 7.65
N ALA A 15 -17.86 0.99 6.52
CA ALA A 15 -18.10 -0.32 5.90
C ALA A 15 -17.57 -1.49 6.74
N PHE A 16 -16.60 -1.26 7.63
CA PHE A 16 -16.04 -2.29 8.51
C PHE A 16 -16.83 -2.51 9.81
N LYS A 17 -17.67 -1.56 10.24
CA LYS A 17 -18.49 -1.71 11.46
C LYS A 17 -19.35 -2.99 11.49
N PRO A 18 -20.03 -3.39 10.39
CA PRO A 18 -20.77 -4.66 10.37
C PRO A 18 -19.87 -5.90 10.50
N ILE A 19 -18.60 -5.82 10.06
CA ILE A 19 -17.63 -6.91 10.19
C ILE A 19 -17.19 -7.06 11.64
N GLU A 20 -16.93 -5.95 12.33
CA GLU A 20 -16.65 -5.96 13.78
C GLU A 20 -17.81 -6.60 14.56
N ALA A 21 -19.05 -6.23 14.22
CA ALA A 21 -20.24 -6.82 14.81
C ALA A 21 -20.35 -8.33 14.51
N TYR A 22 -20.08 -8.75 13.28
CA TYR A 22 -20.03 -10.16 12.89
C TYR A 22 -19.00 -10.94 13.71
N ILE A 23 -17.78 -10.43 13.86
CA ILE A 23 -16.71 -11.08 14.65
C ILE A 23 -17.14 -11.21 16.12
N ALA A 24 -17.74 -10.16 16.69
CA ALA A 24 -18.24 -10.19 18.05
C ALA A 24 -19.37 -11.22 18.22
N GLN A 25 -20.30 -11.30 17.27
CA GLN A 25 -21.39 -12.29 17.30
C GLN A 25 -20.85 -13.72 17.17
N LYS A 26 -19.88 -13.94 16.28
CA LYS A 26 -19.23 -15.25 16.11
C LYS A 26 -18.59 -15.74 17.40
N LYS A 27 -17.88 -14.85 18.12
CA LYS A 27 -17.29 -15.16 19.43
C LYS A 27 -18.34 -15.53 20.47
N LYS A 28 -19.49 -14.84 20.48
CA LYS A 28 -20.60 -15.15 21.40
C LYS A 28 -21.22 -16.52 21.13
N ILE A 29 -21.44 -16.87 19.85
CA ILE A 29 -21.98 -18.17 19.47
C ILE A 29 -20.99 -19.28 19.85
N ALA A 30 -19.70 -19.10 19.58
CA ALA A 30 -18.66 -20.07 20.00
C ALA A 30 -18.67 -20.29 21.52
N ALA A 31 -18.68 -19.22 22.31
CA ALA A 31 -18.76 -19.32 23.77
C ALA A 31 -20.07 -19.98 24.25
N ALA A 32 -21.17 -19.79 23.53
CA ALA A 32 -22.44 -20.44 23.85
C ALA A 32 -22.42 -21.95 23.55
N PHE A 33 -21.72 -22.38 22.50
CA PHE A 33 -21.46 -23.80 22.24
C PHE A 33 -20.60 -24.41 23.35
N ASP A 34 -19.50 -23.76 23.73
CA ASP A 34 -18.62 -24.24 24.81
C ASP A 34 -19.41 -24.42 26.12
N ALA A 35 -20.23 -23.44 26.48
CA ALA A 35 -21.09 -23.50 27.67
C ALA A 35 -22.16 -24.60 27.58
N LEU A 36 -22.71 -24.84 26.39
CA LEU A 36 -23.68 -25.91 26.17
C LEU A 36 -23.02 -27.28 26.29
N GLU A 37 -21.81 -27.46 25.76
CA GLU A 37 -21.05 -28.71 25.89
C GLU A 37 -20.73 -29.03 27.36
N GLU A 38 -20.31 -28.04 28.15
CA GLU A 38 -20.08 -28.23 29.58
C GLU A 38 -21.37 -28.67 30.30
N LYS A 39 -22.50 -28.04 29.96
CA LYS A 39 -23.80 -28.40 30.51
C LYS A 39 -24.21 -29.82 30.10
N VAL A 40 -24.03 -30.20 28.84
CA VAL A 40 -24.30 -31.56 28.36
C VAL A 40 -23.44 -32.59 29.11
N ALA A 41 -22.15 -32.30 29.31
CA ALA A 41 -21.26 -33.19 30.06
C ALA A 41 -21.71 -33.38 31.52
N ARG A 42 -22.06 -32.29 32.20
CA ARG A 42 -22.53 -32.31 33.59
C ARG A 42 -23.84 -33.10 33.74
N THR A 43 -24.82 -32.79 32.89
CA THR A 43 -26.13 -33.46 32.89
C THR A 43 -26.00 -34.94 32.48
N GLY A 44 -25.08 -35.29 31.58
CA GLY A 44 -24.75 -36.68 31.27
C GLY A 44 -24.24 -37.46 32.48
N ALA A 45 -23.42 -36.84 33.33
CA ALA A 45 -22.97 -37.46 34.59
C ALA A 45 -24.12 -37.64 35.60
N GLU A 46 -24.99 -36.64 35.72
CA GLU A 46 -26.20 -36.69 36.56
C GLU A 46 -27.16 -37.80 36.09
N HIS A 47 -27.45 -37.86 34.79
CA HIS A 47 -28.31 -38.89 34.20
C HIS A 47 -27.73 -40.30 34.39
N LYS A 48 -26.40 -40.46 34.28
CA LYS A 48 -25.76 -41.76 34.55
C LYS A 48 -25.95 -42.20 36.01
N SER A 49 -25.80 -41.27 36.95
CA SER A 49 -26.06 -41.56 38.37
C SER A 49 -27.53 -41.89 38.62
N PHE A 50 -28.45 -41.18 37.96
CA PHE A 50 -29.87 -41.46 38.02
C PHE A 50 -30.21 -42.87 37.49
N LEU A 51 -29.69 -43.26 36.32
CA LEU A 51 -29.92 -44.59 35.75
C LEU A 51 -29.42 -45.72 36.66
N GLN A 52 -28.33 -45.52 37.39
CA GLN A 52 -27.86 -46.48 38.39
C GLN A 52 -28.85 -46.63 39.56
N LYS A 53 -29.39 -45.51 40.06
CA LYS A 53 -30.43 -45.53 41.10
C LYS A 53 -31.72 -46.18 40.61
N ALA A 54 -32.14 -45.84 39.39
CA ALA A 54 -33.30 -46.42 38.72
C ALA A 54 -33.17 -47.94 38.56
N GLY A 55 -32.01 -48.43 38.10
CA GLY A 55 -31.75 -49.86 37.97
C GLY A 55 -31.74 -50.60 39.33
N ALA A 56 -31.19 -49.97 40.37
CA ALA A 56 -31.24 -50.53 41.73
C ALA A 56 -32.67 -50.58 42.29
N LEU A 57 -33.50 -49.58 41.99
CA LEU A 57 -34.90 -49.56 42.37
C LEU A 57 -35.71 -50.62 41.62
N GLU A 58 -35.50 -50.77 40.32
CA GLU A 58 -36.16 -51.80 39.51
C GLU A 58 -35.79 -53.20 39.99
N ALA A 59 -34.53 -53.43 40.39
CA ALA A 59 -34.13 -54.69 41.01
C ALA A 59 -34.89 -54.98 42.32
N LYS A 60 -35.07 -53.98 43.19
CA LYS A 60 -35.91 -54.11 44.40
C LYS A 60 -37.37 -54.37 44.08
N ARG A 61 -37.90 -53.73 43.02
CA ARG A 61 -39.27 -53.94 42.55
C ARG A 61 -39.49 -55.38 42.10
N LEU A 62 -38.54 -55.96 41.36
CA LEU A 62 -38.58 -57.35 40.92
C LEU A 62 -38.51 -58.35 42.09
N LEU A 63 -37.89 -57.97 43.20
CA LEU A 63 -37.86 -58.75 44.45
C LEU A 63 -39.12 -58.55 45.33
N GLY A 64 -40.03 -57.65 44.94
CA GLY A 64 -41.23 -57.30 45.72
C GLY A 64 -40.96 -56.38 46.91
N GLU A 65 -39.79 -55.74 46.96
CA GLU A 65 -39.34 -54.91 48.08
C GLU A 65 -39.51 -53.39 47.84
N ALA A 66 -39.94 -52.98 46.64
CA ALA A 66 -40.17 -51.58 46.31
C ALA A 66 -41.62 -51.17 46.60
N SER A 67 -41.81 -49.94 47.08
CA SER A 67 -43.14 -49.38 47.29
C SER A 67 -43.69 -48.72 46.01
N ASP A 68 -45.01 -48.57 45.92
CA ASP A 68 -45.65 -47.82 44.83
C ASP A 68 -45.21 -46.34 44.80
N ALA A 69 -44.87 -45.78 45.97
CA ALA A 69 -44.35 -44.41 46.08
C ALA A 69 -42.97 -44.28 45.40
N ASP A 70 -42.11 -45.29 45.54
CA ASP A 70 -40.80 -45.30 44.89
C ASP A 70 -40.92 -45.34 43.36
N ALA A 71 -41.90 -46.10 42.85
CA ALA A 71 -42.17 -46.18 41.42
C ALA A 71 -42.67 -44.84 40.84
N GLN A 72 -43.52 -44.11 41.57
CA GLN A 72 -43.99 -42.78 41.15
C GLN A 72 -42.87 -41.72 41.11
N VAL A 73 -41.96 -41.75 42.10
CA VAL A 73 -40.79 -40.85 42.12
C VAL A 73 -39.90 -41.13 40.92
N LEU A 74 -39.64 -42.42 40.61
CA LEU A 74 -38.83 -42.79 39.47
C LEU A 74 -39.42 -42.31 38.13
N ASP A 75 -40.74 -42.44 37.95
CA ASP A 75 -41.42 -42.01 36.72
C ASP A 75 -41.37 -40.48 36.56
N THR A 76 -41.55 -39.74 37.65
CA THR A 76 -41.42 -38.27 37.67
C THR A 76 -40.00 -37.83 37.29
N ASP A 77 -38.98 -38.46 37.86
CA ASP A 77 -37.59 -38.15 37.57
C ASP A 77 -37.19 -38.53 36.13
N LEU A 78 -37.73 -39.63 35.58
CA LEU A 78 -37.55 -40.02 34.17
C LEU A 78 -38.10 -38.96 33.21
N ILE A 79 -39.29 -38.42 33.50
CA ILE A 79 -39.88 -37.33 32.72
C ILE A 79 -38.97 -36.08 32.80
N ALA A 80 -38.47 -35.73 33.98
CA ALA A 80 -37.57 -34.59 34.14
C ALA A 80 -36.25 -34.74 33.37
N VAL A 81 -35.66 -35.93 33.36
CA VAL A 81 -34.45 -36.25 32.57
C VAL A 81 -34.72 -36.10 31.08
N ARG A 82 -35.85 -36.62 30.59
CA ARG A 82 -36.24 -36.49 29.19
C ARG A 82 -36.43 -35.02 28.79
N ASP A 83 -37.17 -34.26 29.59
CA ASP A 83 -37.38 -32.83 29.36
C ASP A 83 -36.05 -32.06 29.30
N GLN A 84 -35.09 -32.43 30.16
CA GLN A 84 -33.76 -31.83 30.18
C GLN A 84 -32.95 -32.18 28.92
N GLN A 85 -33.01 -33.42 28.45
CA GLN A 85 -32.39 -33.83 27.18
C GLN A 85 -33.01 -33.09 25.98
N ASP A 86 -34.33 -32.99 25.93
CA ASP A 86 -35.05 -32.29 24.86
C ASP A 86 -34.69 -30.81 24.84
N ARG A 87 -34.58 -30.16 26.00
CA ARG A 87 -34.13 -28.76 26.11
C ARG A 87 -32.68 -28.56 25.64
N LEU A 88 -31.76 -29.47 25.98
CA LEU A 88 -30.37 -29.39 25.53
C LEU A 88 -30.25 -29.61 24.02
N SER A 89 -31.01 -30.54 23.46
CA SER A 89 -31.10 -30.78 22.02
C SER A 89 -31.65 -29.56 21.28
N ALA A 90 -32.75 -28.97 21.77
CA ALA A 90 -33.33 -27.76 21.21
C ALA A 90 -32.37 -26.56 21.29
N ALA A 91 -31.65 -26.40 22.41
CA ALA A 91 -30.64 -25.36 22.55
C ALA A 91 -29.49 -25.51 21.54
N ARG A 92 -29.04 -26.75 21.30
CA ARG A 92 -28.02 -27.06 20.29
C ARG A 92 -28.49 -26.69 18.89
N GLN A 93 -29.69 -27.13 18.51
CA GLN A 93 -30.27 -26.82 17.20
C GLN A 93 -30.42 -25.31 17.00
N ALA A 94 -30.85 -24.58 18.03
CA ALA A 94 -30.95 -23.13 17.96
C ALA A 94 -29.59 -22.45 17.73
N LEU A 95 -28.53 -22.91 18.38
CA LEU A 95 -27.17 -22.41 18.16
C LEU A 95 -26.65 -22.77 16.76
N GLU A 96 -26.92 -23.98 16.26
CA GLU A 96 -26.56 -24.42 14.90
C GLU A 96 -27.25 -23.55 13.84
N LEU A 97 -28.53 -23.22 14.03
CA LEU A 97 -29.27 -22.30 13.16
C LEU A 97 -28.69 -20.88 13.18
N GLN A 98 -28.37 -20.35 14.37
CA GLN A 98 -27.74 -19.04 14.50
C GLN A 98 -26.36 -19.00 13.83
N GLN A 99 -25.57 -20.07 13.96
CA GLN A 99 -24.27 -20.21 13.32
C GLN A 99 -24.41 -20.23 11.79
N ALA A 100 -25.35 -21.02 11.27
CA ALA A 100 -25.62 -21.08 9.82
C ALA A 100 -26.08 -19.72 9.26
N GLU A 101 -26.97 -19.02 9.97
CA GLU A 101 -27.40 -17.67 9.58
C GLU A 101 -26.23 -16.68 9.58
N LEU A 102 -25.34 -16.78 10.57
CA LEU A 102 -24.16 -15.94 10.67
C LEU A 102 -23.17 -16.22 9.52
N ASP A 103 -22.97 -17.49 9.16
CA ASP A 103 -22.10 -17.91 8.06
C ASP A 103 -22.62 -17.43 6.69
N HIS A 104 -23.95 -17.40 6.50
CA HIS A 104 -24.55 -16.80 5.30
C HIS A 104 -24.25 -15.30 5.14
N ARG A 105 -23.99 -14.57 6.24
CA ARG A 105 -23.66 -13.14 6.21
C ARG A 105 -22.19 -12.87 5.85
N VAL A 106 -21.31 -13.87 5.86
CA VAL A 106 -19.86 -13.66 5.64
C VAL A 106 -19.55 -13.15 4.25
N LYS A 107 -20.08 -13.81 3.22
CA LYS A 107 -19.81 -13.48 1.83
C LYS A 107 -20.13 -12.03 1.47
N PRO A 108 -21.35 -11.50 1.73
CA PRO A 108 -21.67 -10.11 1.41
C PRO A 108 -20.83 -9.10 2.22
N LEU A 109 -20.48 -9.43 3.47
CA LEU A 109 -19.61 -8.58 4.28
C LEU A 109 -18.18 -8.52 3.72
N TYR A 110 -17.64 -9.66 3.29
CA TYR A 110 -16.33 -9.74 2.66
C TYR A 110 -16.27 -8.96 1.34
N GLU A 111 -17.29 -9.11 0.49
CA GLU A 111 -17.40 -8.38 -0.78
C GLU A 111 -17.47 -6.86 -0.54
N ALA A 112 -18.28 -6.42 0.42
CA ALA A 112 -18.39 -4.99 0.77
C ALA A 112 -17.07 -4.42 1.31
N ALA A 113 -16.34 -5.15 2.17
CA ALA A 113 -15.03 -4.73 2.65
C ALA A 113 -13.98 -4.72 1.54
N GLY A 114 -13.97 -5.74 0.67
CA GLY A 114 -13.07 -5.81 -0.47
C GLY A 114 -13.24 -4.61 -1.39
N GLN A 115 -14.49 -4.25 -1.70
CA GLN A 115 -14.79 -3.04 -2.46
C GLN A 115 -14.33 -1.77 -1.74
N ALA A 116 -14.64 -1.62 -0.44
CA ALA A 116 -14.28 -0.44 0.33
C ALA A 116 -12.76 -0.24 0.48
N ILE A 117 -11.99 -1.33 0.64
CA ILE A 117 -10.52 -1.29 0.63
C ILE A 117 -10.00 -0.99 -0.77
N GLY A 118 -10.56 -1.61 -1.82
CA GLY A 118 -10.19 -1.36 -3.20
C GLY A 118 -10.36 0.10 -3.61
N ASP A 119 -11.48 0.71 -3.23
CA ASP A 119 -11.76 2.12 -3.49
C ASP A 119 -10.83 3.04 -2.69
N LEU A 120 -10.53 2.71 -1.42
CA LEU A 120 -9.55 3.46 -0.63
C LEU A 120 -8.15 3.40 -1.25
N ARG A 121 -7.71 2.21 -1.69
CA ARG A 121 -6.44 2.02 -2.37
C ARG A 121 -6.34 2.92 -3.61
N ARG A 122 -7.36 2.92 -4.47
CA ARG A 122 -7.38 3.74 -5.70
C ARG A 122 -7.25 5.23 -5.40
N VAL A 123 -7.95 5.72 -4.38
CA VAL A 123 -7.88 7.15 -4.00
C VAL A 123 -6.50 7.51 -3.46
N ILE A 124 -5.90 6.64 -2.63
CA ILE A 124 -4.52 6.84 -2.13
C ILE A 124 -3.50 6.79 -3.29
N GLU A 125 -3.62 5.83 -4.20
CA GLU A 125 -2.73 5.71 -5.36
C GLU A 125 -2.82 6.94 -6.26
N ALA A 126 -4.03 7.42 -6.55
CA ALA A 126 -4.25 8.65 -7.30
C ALA A 126 -3.66 9.87 -6.58
N ASP A 127 -3.79 9.93 -5.25
CA ASP A 127 -3.27 11.03 -4.46
C ASP A 127 -1.74 11.10 -4.51
N LEU A 128 -1.08 9.96 -4.31
CA LEU A 128 0.37 9.81 -4.38
C LEU A 128 0.90 10.04 -5.80
N ASP A 129 0.22 9.52 -6.82
CA ASP A 129 0.60 9.73 -8.21
C ASP A 129 0.55 11.20 -8.61
N GLN A 130 -0.45 11.95 -8.11
CA GLN A 130 -0.50 13.40 -8.32
C GLN A 130 0.68 14.12 -7.67
N GLU A 131 1.04 13.77 -6.43
CA GLU A 131 2.20 14.35 -5.74
C GLU A 131 3.51 14.01 -6.48
N MET A 132 3.65 12.77 -6.95
CA MET A 132 4.80 12.34 -7.77
C MET A 132 4.86 13.07 -9.11
N ARG A 133 3.72 13.29 -9.78
CA ARG A 133 3.66 14.10 -11.03
C ARG A 133 4.09 15.53 -10.79
N GLN A 134 3.68 16.14 -9.68
CA GLN A 134 4.12 17.50 -9.32
C GLN A 134 5.62 17.55 -9.08
N ALA A 135 6.17 16.61 -8.31
CA ALA A 135 7.61 16.51 -8.07
C ALA A 135 8.39 16.26 -9.39
N ALA A 136 7.91 15.34 -10.23
CA ALA A 136 8.51 15.06 -11.53
C ALA A 136 8.49 16.30 -12.44
N SER A 137 7.39 17.06 -12.46
CA SER A 137 7.30 18.32 -13.22
C SER A 137 8.30 19.36 -12.72
N MET A 138 8.49 19.48 -11.39
CA MET A 138 9.50 20.37 -10.83
C MET A 138 10.92 19.95 -11.23
N LEU A 139 11.22 18.65 -11.17
CA LEU A 139 12.51 18.10 -11.59
C LEU A 139 12.75 18.33 -13.09
N THR A 140 11.75 18.08 -13.94
CA THR A 140 11.83 18.39 -15.37
C THR A 140 12.14 19.87 -15.60
N SER A 141 11.49 20.79 -14.88
CA SER A 141 11.78 22.23 -14.98
C SER A 141 13.19 22.61 -14.52
N ILE A 142 13.71 21.97 -13.46
CA ILE A 142 15.12 22.14 -13.05
C ILE A 142 16.07 21.71 -14.17
N VAL A 143 15.80 20.56 -14.80
CA VAL A 143 16.60 20.04 -15.91
C VAL A 143 16.52 20.95 -17.14
N SER A 144 15.34 21.46 -17.49
CA SER A 144 15.18 22.46 -18.55
C SER A 144 16.00 23.72 -18.26
N ARG A 145 16.03 24.21 -17.02
CA ARG A 145 16.89 25.34 -16.62
C ARG A 145 18.39 25.05 -16.78
N LEU A 146 18.84 23.83 -16.50
CA LEU A 146 20.23 23.44 -16.73
C LEU A 146 20.58 23.41 -18.23
N TYR A 147 19.66 22.94 -19.09
CA TYR A 147 19.84 23.02 -20.54
C TYR A 147 19.85 24.47 -21.04
N ALA A 148 18.96 25.33 -20.53
CA ALA A 148 18.94 26.75 -20.84
C ALA A 148 20.25 27.44 -20.45
N PHE A 149 20.78 27.15 -19.26
CA PHE A 149 22.07 27.67 -18.81
C PHE A 149 23.21 27.24 -19.73
N ARG A 150 23.29 25.96 -20.09
CA ARG A 150 24.28 25.46 -21.04
C ARG A 150 24.12 26.14 -22.39
N HIS A 151 22.91 26.23 -22.93
CA HIS A 151 22.69 26.88 -24.21
C HIS A 151 23.12 28.34 -24.21
N ALA A 152 22.79 29.08 -23.15
CA ALA A 152 23.14 30.49 -23.03
C ALA A 152 24.64 30.71 -22.89
N THR A 153 25.35 29.86 -22.12
CA THR A 153 26.74 30.13 -21.68
C THR A 153 27.80 29.27 -22.35
N GLY A 154 27.42 28.13 -22.94
CA GLY A 154 28.33 27.09 -23.41
C GLY A 154 28.94 26.23 -22.30
N ILE A 155 28.62 26.47 -21.02
CA ILE A 155 29.26 25.84 -19.87
C ILE A 155 28.39 24.72 -19.28
N GLY A 156 29.03 23.59 -18.94
CA GLY A 156 28.43 22.50 -18.15
C GLY A 156 27.39 21.67 -18.92
N LEU A 157 27.16 20.44 -18.49
CA LEU A 157 26.00 19.64 -18.91
C LEU A 157 25.33 19.09 -17.66
N PRO A 158 24.02 18.82 -17.68
CA PRO A 158 23.42 17.94 -16.70
C PRO A 158 24.22 16.63 -16.63
N SER A 159 24.37 16.05 -15.44
CA SER A 159 25.05 14.75 -15.32
C SER A 159 24.25 13.66 -16.05
N ARG A 160 24.94 12.60 -16.51
CA ARG A 160 24.28 11.44 -17.14
C ARG A 160 23.26 10.78 -16.21
N GLU A 161 23.51 10.80 -14.91
CA GLU A 161 22.60 10.26 -13.89
C GLU A 161 21.24 10.97 -13.88
N ILE A 162 21.21 12.28 -14.17
CA ILE A 162 19.97 13.05 -14.31
C ILE A 162 19.24 12.71 -15.61
N MET A 163 19.99 12.43 -16.68
CA MET A 163 19.43 12.05 -18.00
C MET A 163 18.73 10.69 -17.94
N ASP A 164 19.31 9.72 -17.23
CA ASP A 164 18.79 8.35 -17.13
C ASP A 164 17.74 8.16 -16.01
N MET A 165 17.29 9.25 -15.38
CA MET A 165 16.38 9.19 -14.24
C MET A 165 15.01 8.60 -14.61
N LYS A 166 14.53 7.66 -13.79
CA LYS A 166 13.20 7.06 -13.92
C LYS A 166 12.39 7.30 -12.65
N ILE A 167 11.25 7.95 -12.81
CA ILE A 167 10.26 8.19 -11.76
C ILE A 167 8.97 7.46 -12.17
N PRO A 168 8.77 6.20 -11.76
CA PRO A 168 7.60 5.43 -12.18
C PRO A 168 6.33 5.94 -11.48
N SER A 169 5.24 6.06 -12.23
CA SER A 169 3.89 6.32 -11.71
C SER A 169 3.42 5.17 -10.84
N VAL A 170 2.70 5.49 -9.76
CA VAL A 170 2.14 4.48 -8.83
C VAL A 170 0.93 3.78 -9.44
N VAL A 171 0.29 4.40 -10.44
CA VAL A 171 -0.96 3.90 -11.05
C VAL A 171 -0.68 2.94 -12.19
N ASP A 172 0.24 3.29 -13.09
CA ASP A 172 0.47 2.57 -14.35
C ASP A 172 1.95 2.23 -14.63
N GLY A 173 2.88 2.63 -13.74
CA GLY A 173 4.31 2.37 -13.90
C GLY A 173 5.00 3.18 -15.00
N SER A 174 4.28 4.08 -15.67
CA SER A 174 4.86 4.96 -16.70
C SER A 174 5.91 5.90 -16.11
N ASN A 175 6.94 6.26 -16.88
CA ASN A 175 7.94 7.23 -16.41
C ASN A 175 7.33 8.63 -16.41
N LEU A 176 7.18 9.21 -15.23
CA LEU A 176 6.69 10.57 -15.01
C LEU A 176 7.74 11.62 -15.33
N PHE A 177 9.02 11.29 -15.18
CA PHE A 177 10.09 12.18 -15.58
C PHE A 177 10.16 12.26 -17.10
N GLN A 178 10.00 13.46 -17.62
CA GLN A 178 10.23 13.74 -19.03
C GLN A 178 11.63 14.29 -19.18
N GLU A 179 12.55 13.44 -19.65
CA GLU A 179 13.86 13.91 -20.10
C GLU A 179 13.64 14.80 -21.34
N PRO A 180 13.96 16.10 -21.29
CA PRO A 180 13.62 17.00 -22.37
C PRO A 180 14.46 16.77 -23.63
N ALA A 181 15.69 16.26 -23.48
CA ALA A 181 16.58 15.90 -24.58
C ALA A 181 16.77 14.38 -24.63
N ARG A 182 15.73 13.65 -25.06
CA ARG A 182 15.67 12.16 -25.15
C ARG A 182 16.83 11.45 -25.85
N PHE A 183 17.70 12.20 -26.52
CA PHE A 183 18.93 11.71 -27.14
C PHE A 183 19.99 12.77 -26.87
N HIS A 184 21.18 12.32 -26.45
CA HIS A 184 22.29 13.15 -26.00
C HIS A 184 22.39 14.50 -26.75
N PRO A 185 22.73 15.60 -26.06
CA PRO A 185 22.81 16.93 -26.66
C PRO A 185 23.82 16.94 -27.81
N ARG A 186 23.34 16.68 -29.03
CA ARG A 186 24.14 16.48 -30.23
C ARG A 186 24.27 17.79 -31.03
N ASN A 187 23.34 18.71 -30.84
CA ASN A 187 23.33 20.04 -31.46
C ASN A 187 22.50 21.03 -30.63
N ASP A 188 22.71 22.33 -30.88
CA ASP A 188 22.07 23.41 -30.14
C ASP A 188 20.55 23.43 -30.30
N SER A 189 20.01 22.99 -31.45
CA SER A 189 18.56 22.93 -31.67
C SER A 189 17.83 21.89 -30.81
N VAL A 190 18.46 20.74 -30.52
CA VAL A 190 17.90 19.76 -29.58
C VAL A 190 17.95 20.29 -28.14
N ILE A 191 18.99 21.05 -27.80
CA ILE A 191 19.11 21.69 -26.49
C ILE A 191 18.05 22.78 -26.35
N GLU A 192 17.88 23.66 -27.34
CA GLU A 192 16.86 24.71 -27.35
C GLU A 192 15.45 24.15 -27.16
N ALA A 193 15.08 23.12 -27.93
CA ALA A 193 13.79 22.45 -27.82
C ALA A 193 13.53 21.82 -26.43
N ALA A 194 14.60 21.48 -25.70
CA ALA A 194 14.54 20.89 -24.36
C ALA A 194 14.19 21.88 -23.24
N TRP A 195 14.28 23.20 -23.49
CA TRP A 195 14.00 24.20 -22.46
C TRP A 195 13.08 25.35 -22.91
N GLU A 196 12.94 25.61 -24.21
CA GLU A 196 12.21 26.79 -24.72
C GLU A 196 10.75 26.89 -24.21
N LYS A 197 10.09 25.74 -24.01
CA LYS A 197 8.70 25.67 -23.53
C LYS A 197 8.55 25.94 -22.04
N ASP A 198 9.62 25.82 -21.26
CA ASP A 198 9.62 26.12 -19.82
C ASP A 198 9.90 27.61 -19.62
N LYS A 199 8.95 28.30 -18.97
CA LYS A 199 8.99 29.76 -18.80
C LYS A 199 10.19 30.21 -17.97
N ASP A 200 10.53 29.47 -16.91
CA ASP A 200 11.62 29.83 -16.00
C ASP A 200 12.97 29.56 -16.66
N ALA A 201 13.06 28.49 -17.44
CA ALA A 201 14.25 28.18 -18.25
C ALA A 201 14.48 29.22 -19.34
N LYS A 202 13.41 29.67 -20.02
CA LYS A 202 13.51 30.75 -21.00
C LYS A 202 13.97 32.07 -20.40
N ALA A 203 13.37 32.48 -19.28
CA ALA A 203 13.80 33.69 -18.57
C ALA A 203 15.27 33.62 -18.14
N LEU A 204 15.73 32.45 -17.68
CA LEU A 204 17.14 32.23 -17.33
C LEU A 204 18.05 32.35 -18.55
N HIS A 205 17.70 31.71 -19.66
CA HIS A 205 18.45 31.78 -20.91
C HIS A 205 18.61 33.22 -21.38
N ASP A 206 17.50 33.95 -21.49
CA ASP A 206 17.47 35.32 -22.01
C ASP A 206 18.31 36.28 -21.15
N SER A 207 18.35 36.02 -19.83
CA SER A 207 19.18 36.79 -18.89
C SER A 207 20.67 36.54 -19.04
N LEU A 208 21.07 35.37 -19.56
CA LEU A 208 22.47 34.93 -19.63
C LEU A 208 23.06 34.93 -21.05
N GLN A 209 22.24 34.99 -22.09
CA GLN A 209 22.70 34.83 -23.48
C GLN A 209 23.77 35.85 -23.87
N ALA A 210 23.59 37.13 -23.50
CA ALA A 210 24.57 38.18 -23.77
C ALA A 210 25.90 37.93 -23.06
N PHE A 211 25.85 37.47 -21.80
CA PHE A 211 27.04 37.09 -21.03
C PHE A 211 27.77 35.92 -21.70
N GLY A 212 27.04 34.88 -22.11
CA GLY A 212 27.65 33.73 -22.77
C GLY A 212 28.28 34.05 -24.12
N LEU A 213 27.65 34.93 -24.91
CA LEU A 213 28.26 35.44 -26.14
C LEU A 213 29.59 36.14 -25.85
N ALA A 214 29.61 37.07 -24.88
CA ALA A 214 30.83 37.77 -24.48
C ALA A 214 31.91 36.80 -23.97
N TYR A 215 31.53 35.83 -23.13
CA TYR A 215 32.44 34.79 -22.62
C TYR A 215 33.03 33.95 -23.76
N SER A 216 32.22 33.56 -24.75
CA SER A 216 32.68 32.77 -25.90
C SER A 216 33.68 33.52 -26.78
N ILE A 217 33.51 34.84 -26.94
CA ILE A 217 34.44 35.71 -27.66
C ILE A 217 35.75 35.81 -26.87
N LEU A 218 35.66 36.13 -25.58
CA LEU A 218 36.83 36.25 -24.71
C LEU A 218 37.66 34.95 -24.69
N HIS A 219 37.01 33.79 -24.56
CA HIS A 219 37.70 32.51 -24.57
C HIS A 219 38.27 32.12 -25.95
N ARG A 220 37.69 32.63 -27.05
CA ARG A 220 38.28 32.46 -28.39
C ARG A 220 39.52 33.34 -28.54
N ASP A 221 39.45 34.58 -28.08
CA ASP A 221 40.57 35.52 -28.15
C ASP A 221 41.72 35.08 -27.25
N GLU A 222 41.44 34.59 -26.04
CA GLU A 222 42.42 33.95 -25.15
C GLU A 222 43.15 32.81 -25.87
N ARG A 223 42.42 31.86 -26.46
CA ARG A 223 43.04 30.75 -27.21
C ARG A 223 43.86 31.21 -28.41
N ARG A 224 43.47 32.31 -29.05
CA ARG A 224 44.24 32.89 -30.15
C ARG A 224 45.56 33.48 -29.65
N VAL A 225 45.51 34.29 -28.59
CA VAL A 225 46.70 34.87 -27.94
C VAL A 225 47.66 33.76 -27.50
N ASP A 226 47.16 32.76 -26.78
CA ASP A 226 47.92 31.56 -26.38
C ASP A 226 48.62 30.87 -27.58
N SER A 227 47.92 30.79 -28.72
CA SER A 227 48.47 30.14 -29.91
C SER A 227 49.51 30.99 -30.63
N GLU A 228 49.36 32.31 -30.59
CA GLU A 228 50.31 33.28 -31.13
C GLU A 228 51.57 33.33 -30.25
N GLU A 229 51.42 33.38 -28.92
CA GLU A 229 52.54 33.30 -27.97
C GLU A 229 53.38 32.03 -28.20
N ARG A 230 52.74 30.85 -28.26
CA ARG A 230 53.41 29.58 -28.57
C ARG A 230 54.03 29.50 -29.98
N ARG A 231 53.61 30.36 -30.91
CA ARG A 231 54.26 30.48 -32.23
C ARG A 231 55.48 31.38 -32.13
N THR A 232 55.37 32.55 -31.51
CA THR A 232 56.52 33.44 -31.25
C THR A 232 57.60 32.77 -30.42
N GLU A 233 57.26 31.97 -29.40
CA GLU A 233 58.23 31.17 -28.64
C GLU A 233 58.98 30.18 -29.54
N ARG A 234 58.26 29.44 -30.39
CA ARG A 234 58.89 28.51 -31.36
C ARG A 234 59.76 29.23 -32.39
N ASP A 235 59.29 30.36 -32.89
CA ASP A 235 59.99 31.17 -33.90
C ASP A 235 61.21 31.90 -33.31
N THR A 236 61.27 32.11 -31.98
CA THR A 236 62.44 32.65 -31.28
C THR A 236 63.40 31.57 -30.77
N GLU A 237 62.94 30.34 -30.55
CA GLU A 237 63.79 29.18 -30.25
C GLU A 237 64.53 28.64 -31.51
N GLN A 238 63.91 28.67 -32.69
CA GLN A 238 64.55 28.26 -33.95
C GLN A 238 65.85 28.99 -34.32
N PRO A 239 65.96 30.33 -34.22
CA PRO A 239 67.20 31.05 -34.47
C PRO A 239 68.26 30.86 -33.36
N ARG A 240 67.86 30.49 -32.13
CA ARG A 240 68.82 30.15 -31.07
C ARG A 240 69.48 28.80 -31.29
N ALA A 241 68.72 27.79 -31.68
CA ALA A 241 69.26 26.47 -32.03
C ALA A 241 70.18 26.48 -33.27
N THR A 242 70.02 27.46 -34.17
CA THR A 242 70.89 27.63 -35.35
C THR A 242 72.12 28.50 -35.07
N ASN A 243 72.07 29.43 -34.10
CA ASN A 243 73.24 30.19 -33.67
C ASN A 243 74.14 29.44 -32.68
N ASP A 244 73.62 28.48 -31.91
CA ASP A 244 74.43 27.61 -31.03
C ASP A 244 75.08 26.42 -31.79
N ALA A 245 74.78 26.26 -33.09
CA ALA A 245 75.32 25.20 -33.96
C ALA A 245 76.44 25.70 -34.91
N VAL A 246 76.96 26.91 -34.70
CA VAL A 246 78.08 27.51 -35.47
C VAL A 246 79.31 27.69 -34.58
#